data_AF-A0A6A9T349-F1
#
_entry.id   AF-A0A6A9T349-F1
#
_cell.length_a   1.000
_cell.length_b   1.000
_cell.length_c   1.000
_cell.angle_alpha   90.00
_cell.angle_beta   90.00
_cell.angle_gamma   90.00
#
_symmetry.space_group_name_H-M   'P 1'
#
loop_
_entity.id
_entity.type
_entity.pdbx_description
1 polymer ?
#
loop_
_entity_poly.entity_id
_entity_poly.type
_entity_poly.pdbx_seq_one_letter_code
_entity_poly.pdbx_strand_id
1 'polypeptide(L)'
;MSETNSAGTKSRTDGDVPPNKKPADLSKFQLRILAVLTDAEDAPKGVTIKRRLRTYYDAEVNHGRLYPNLDELVTDGFVTKGRKDQRTNAYDITDTGRDALVSEVAWLVERTDGFEEADS
;
A
#
# COMPACT_ATOMS: atom_id res chain seq x y z
N MET A 1 -39.66 22.06 -12.91
CA MET A 1 -38.95 20.82 -12.55
C MET A 1 -37.65 21.25 -11.92
N SER A 2 -37.55 21.10 -10.60
CA SER A 2 -36.41 21.57 -9.81
C SER A 2 -35.34 20.50 -9.80
N GLU A 3 -34.18 20.77 -10.39
CA GLU A 3 -32.99 19.95 -10.23
C GLU A 3 -32.17 20.50 -9.06
N THR A 4 -32.41 19.93 -7.88
CA THR A 4 -31.46 20.00 -6.76
C THR A 4 -30.43 18.88 -6.97
N ASN A 5 -29.27 19.21 -7.53
CA ASN A 5 -28.12 18.32 -7.43
C ASN A 5 -27.24 18.78 -6.27
N SER A 6 -27.56 18.22 -5.11
CA SER A 6 -26.78 18.32 -3.88
C SER A 6 -25.44 17.63 -4.12
N ALA A 7 -24.40 18.42 -4.39
CA ALA A 7 -23.03 17.93 -4.38
C ALA A 7 -22.74 17.36 -2.99
N GLY A 8 -22.73 16.02 -2.89
CA GLY A 8 -22.30 15.32 -1.71
C GLY A 8 -20.84 15.66 -1.47
N THR A 9 -20.59 16.57 -0.53
CA THR A 9 -19.30 16.76 0.12
C THR A 9 -18.87 15.41 0.68
N LYS A 10 -18.03 14.68 -0.05
CA LYS A 10 -17.28 13.57 0.54
C LYS A 10 -16.36 14.19 1.58
N SER A 11 -16.72 13.94 2.83
CA SER A 11 -16.03 14.37 4.03
C SER A 11 -14.55 14.03 3.88
N ARG A 12 -13.71 15.07 3.80
CA ARG A 12 -12.26 14.95 3.99
C ARG A 12 -12.08 14.42 5.40
N THR A 13 -11.77 13.13 5.53
CA THR A 13 -11.37 12.53 6.80
C THR A 13 -9.98 13.03 7.15
N ASP A 14 -9.72 13.28 8.43
CA ASP A 14 -8.52 13.86 9.05
C ASP A 14 -7.18 13.10 8.84
N GLY A 15 -7.00 12.41 7.71
CA GLY A 15 -5.82 11.60 7.36
C GLY A 15 -4.95 12.15 6.24
N ASP A 16 -5.26 13.32 5.68
CA ASP A 16 -4.54 13.93 4.55
C ASP A 16 -3.27 14.67 5.02
N VAL A 17 -2.48 14.02 5.87
CA VAL A 17 -1.12 14.47 6.17
C VAL A 17 -0.28 14.06 4.97
N PRO A 18 0.32 15.03 4.23
CA PRO A 18 1.16 14.70 3.09
C PRO A 18 2.29 13.78 3.56
N PRO A 19 2.66 12.78 2.74
CA PRO A 19 3.60 11.77 3.18
C PRO A 19 4.94 12.41 3.49
N ASN A 20 5.54 12.03 4.63
CA ASN A 20 6.85 12.56 5.05
C ASN A 20 7.98 12.15 4.11
N LYS A 21 7.72 11.19 3.22
CA LYS A 21 8.64 10.59 2.27
C LYS A 21 8.05 10.63 0.86
N LYS A 22 8.88 10.84 -0.17
CA LYS A 22 8.39 10.81 -1.56
C LYS A 22 8.09 9.37 -1.98
N PRO A 23 7.05 9.13 -2.81
CA PRO A 23 6.74 7.80 -3.34
C PRO A 23 7.95 7.09 -3.99
N ALA A 24 8.76 7.83 -4.76
CA ALA A 24 9.95 7.29 -5.45
C ALA A 24 11.07 6.81 -4.50
N ASP A 25 11.04 7.22 -3.22
CA ASP A 25 12.03 6.80 -2.22
C ASP A 25 11.61 5.49 -1.50
N LEU A 26 10.40 4.97 -1.78
CA LEU A 26 9.94 3.72 -1.20
C LEU A 26 10.82 2.56 -1.67
N SER A 27 11.27 1.74 -0.72
CA SER A 27 12.04 0.56 -1.07
C SER A 27 11.18 -0.43 -1.86
N LYS A 28 11.81 -1.28 -2.67
CA LYS A 28 11.11 -2.39 -3.35
C LYS A 28 10.29 -3.24 -2.35
N PHE A 29 10.79 -3.42 -1.13
CA PHE A 29 10.08 -4.18 -0.10
C PHE A 29 8.85 -3.43 0.44
N GLN A 30 8.93 -2.11 0.63
CA GLN A 30 7.80 -1.26 0.98
C GLN A 30 6.72 -1.30 -0.11
N LEU A 31 7.11 -1.19 -1.38
CA LEU A 31 6.19 -1.32 -2.52
C LEU A 31 5.51 -2.70 -2.56
N ARG A 32 6.22 -3.79 -2.23
CA ARG A 32 5.60 -5.12 -2.10
C ARG A 32 4.60 -5.20 -0.95
N ILE A 33 4.84 -4.51 0.17
CA ILE A 33 3.84 -4.39 1.25
C ILE A 33 2.59 -3.68 0.73
N LEU A 34 2.73 -2.54 0.04
CA LEU A 34 1.60 -1.81 -0.53
C LEU A 34 0.81 -2.66 -1.54
N ALA A 35 1.49 -3.42 -2.39
CA ALA A 35 0.84 -4.35 -3.31
C ALA A 35 0.03 -5.44 -2.58
N VAL A 36 0.58 -6.01 -1.51
CA VAL A 36 -0.11 -7.01 -0.69
C VAL A 36 -1.34 -6.45 0.03
N LEU A 37 -1.28 -5.19 0.46
CA LEU A 37 -2.40 -4.49 1.10
C LEU A 37 -3.48 -4.12 0.09
N THR A 38 -3.10 -3.76 -1.13
CA THR A 38 -4.04 -3.44 -2.22
C THR A 38 -4.93 -4.63 -2.60
N ASP A 39 -4.40 -5.85 -2.51
CA ASP A 39 -5.08 -7.13 -2.78
C ASP A 39 -5.90 -7.65 -1.57
N ALA A 40 -6.00 -6.89 -0.47
CA ALA A 40 -6.77 -7.32 0.69
C ALA A 40 -8.21 -6.77 0.64
N GLU A 41 -9.20 -7.63 0.84
CA GLU A 41 -10.61 -7.22 0.97
C GLU A 41 -10.86 -6.40 2.25
N ASP A 42 -10.15 -6.75 3.33
CA ASP A 42 -10.17 -6.08 4.64
C ASP A 42 -8.75 -5.82 5.12
N ALA A 43 -8.56 -4.80 5.96
CA ALA A 43 -7.28 -4.47 6.61
C ALA A 43 -6.61 -5.70 7.27
N PRO A 44 -5.55 -6.29 6.68
CA PRO A 44 -4.99 -7.54 7.17
C PRO A 44 -4.16 -7.34 8.44
N LYS A 45 -4.09 -8.41 9.25
CA LYS A 45 -3.13 -8.51 10.36
C LYS A 45 -1.70 -8.63 9.81
N GLY A 46 -0.71 -8.14 10.56
CA GLY A 46 0.71 -8.26 10.19
C GLY A 46 1.18 -9.69 9.88
N VAL A 47 0.60 -10.70 10.56
CA VAL A 47 0.87 -12.13 10.27
C VAL A 47 0.36 -12.56 8.90
N THR A 48 -0.76 -12.01 8.43
CA THR A 48 -1.31 -12.28 7.09
C THR A 48 -0.44 -11.65 6.02
N ILE A 49 0.01 -10.40 6.24
CA ILE A 49 0.95 -9.71 5.35
C ILE A 49 2.25 -10.51 5.23
N LYS A 50 2.82 -10.95 6.36
CA LYS A 50 4.03 -11.81 6.37
C LYS A 50 3.84 -13.07 5.54
N ARG A 51 2.69 -13.75 5.67
CA ARG A 51 2.39 -14.97 4.93
C ARG A 51 2.32 -14.71 3.42
N ARG A 52 1.61 -13.67 2.99
CA ARG A 52 1.51 -13.28 1.57
C ARG A 52 2.88 -12.93 0.99
N LEU A 53 3.71 -12.18 1.71
CA LEU A 53 5.07 -11.86 1.29
C LEU A 53 5.97 -13.10 1.23
N ARG A 54 5.85 -14.05 2.17
CA ARG A 54 6.58 -15.31 2.11
C ARG A 54 6.23 -16.11 0.86
N THR A 55 4.94 -16.17 0.50
CA THR A 55 4.50 -16.80 -0.75
C THR A 55 5.09 -16.08 -1.96
N TYR A 56 5.09 -14.75 -1.98
CA TYR A 56 5.67 -13.97 -3.07
C TYR A 56 7.18 -14.18 -3.25
N TYR A 57 7.94 -14.23 -2.14
CA TYR A 57 9.39 -14.40 -2.19
C TYR A 57 9.85 -15.86 -2.24
N ASP A 58 8.93 -16.82 -2.13
CA ASP A 58 9.20 -18.25 -1.89
C ASP A 58 10.24 -18.47 -0.76
N ALA A 59 10.20 -17.61 0.26
CA ALA A 59 11.22 -17.55 1.30
C ALA A 59 10.70 -16.91 2.58
N GLU A 60 11.25 -17.32 3.72
CA GLU A 60 10.88 -16.74 5.02
C GLU A 60 11.15 -15.23 5.07
N VAL A 61 10.14 -14.49 5.54
CA VAL A 61 10.23 -13.04 5.73
C VAL A 61 10.51 -12.74 7.19
N ASN A 62 11.68 -12.15 7.46
CA ASN A 62 12.12 -11.81 8.80
C ASN A 62 11.18 -10.80 9.47
N HIS A 63 10.83 -11.04 10.74
CA HIS A 63 9.98 -10.13 11.53
C HIS A 63 10.62 -8.74 11.66
N GLY A 64 11.91 -8.70 11.97
CA GLY A 64 12.70 -7.46 12.04
C GLY A 64 12.90 -6.76 10.70
N ARG A 65 12.45 -7.34 9.59
CA ARG A 65 12.37 -6.64 8.30
C ARG A 65 10.95 -6.11 8.07
N LEU A 66 9.93 -6.94 8.30
CA LEU A 66 8.54 -6.56 8.04
C LEU A 66 8.03 -5.42 8.91
N TYR A 67 8.15 -5.54 10.23
CA TYR A 67 7.49 -4.61 11.14
C TYR A 67 8.11 -3.21 11.12
N PRO A 68 9.44 -3.03 11.07
CA PRO A 68 10.02 -1.70 10.87
C PRO A 68 9.56 -1.03 9.57
N ASN A 69 9.43 -1.79 8.48
CA ASN A 69 8.91 -1.24 7.22
C ASN A 69 7.43 -0.87 7.31
N LEU A 70 6.61 -1.62 8.06
CA LEU A 70 5.21 -1.26 8.31
C LEU A 70 5.10 0.01 9.17
N ASP A 71 5.91 0.13 10.22
CA ASP A 71 5.91 1.30 11.09
C ASP A 71 6.42 2.56 10.36
N GLU A 72 7.41 2.43 9.48
CA GLU A 72 7.83 3.51 8.55
C GLU A 72 6.69 3.90 7.60
N LEU A 73 6.06 2.94 6.92
CA LEU A 73 4.95 3.22 6.00
C LEU A 73 3.77 3.91 6.71
N VAL A 74 3.55 3.59 7.98
CA VAL A 74 2.54 4.26 8.82
C VAL A 74 2.96 5.67 9.19
N THR A 75 4.22 5.85 9.58
CA THR A 75 4.78 7.17 9.93
C THR A 75 4.80 8.11 8.72
N ASP A 76 5.00 7.56 7.53
CA ASP A 76 5.04 8.29 6.27
C ASP A 76 3.66 8.45 5.61
N GLY A 77 2.58 7.94 6.22
CA GLY A 77 1.21 8.17 5.74
C GLY A 77 0.76 7.32 4.54
N PHE A 78 1.55 6.31 4.13
CA PHE A 78 1.18 5.38 3.06
C PHE A 78 0.28 4.23 3.54
N VAL A 79 0.29 3.97 4.84
CA VAL A 79 -0.48 2.90 5.50
C VAL A 79 -1.09 3.46 6.77
N THR A 80 -2.32 3.06 7.10
CA THR A 80 -2.90 3.30 8.42
C THR A 80 -2.80 2.06 9.30
N LYS A 81 -2.67 2.27 10.60
CA LYS A 81 -2.61 1.21 11.60
C LYS A 81 -3.86 1.26 12.46
N GLY A 82 -4.76 0.30 12.25
CA GLY A 82 -5.94 0.07 13.07
C GLY A 82 -5.67 -0.92 14.21
N ARG A 83 -6.60 -0.97 15.17
CA ARG A 83 -6.65 -2.01 16.21
C ARG A 83 -7.87 -2.89 15.99
N LYS A 84 -7.66 -4.18 15.72
CA LYS A 84 -8.75 -5.17 15.64
C LYS A 84 -9.15 -5.71 17.02
N ASP A 85 -8.19 -5.74 17.96
CA ASP A 85 -8.37 -6.08 19.36
C ASP A 85 -7.21 -5.47 20.19
N GLN A 86 -7.14 -5.75 21.51
CA GLN A 86 -6.13 -5.18 22.41
C GLN A 86 -4.67 -5.55 22.04
N ARG A 87 -4.45 -6.56 21.18
CA ARG A 87 -3.11 -7.09 20.88
C ARG A 87 -2.79 -7.16 19.39
N THR A 88 -3.78 -7.02 18.52
CA THR A 88 -3.59 -7.22 17.08
C THR A 88 -3.77 -5.94 16.28
N ASN A 89 -2.66 -5.48 15.70
CA ASN A 89 -2.66 -4.43 14.70
C ASN A 89 -3.21 -4.97 13.36
N ALA A 90 -4.07 -4.17 12.74
CA ALA A 90 -4.48 -4.32 11.36
C ALA A 90 -3.89 -3.15 10.56
N TYR A 91 -3.53 -3.38 9.31
CA TYR A 91 -2.93 -2.37 8.45
C TYR A 91 -3.82 -2.18 7.23
N ASP A 92 -4.04 -0.94 6.84
CA ASP A 92 -4.81 -0.63 5.63
C ASP A 92 -4.03 0.36 4.76
N ILE A 93 -4.14 0.22 3.45
CA ILE A 93 -3.46 1.13 2.53
C ILE A 93 -4.22 2.46 2.46
N THR A 94 -3.51 3.58 2.48
CA THR A 94 -4.13 4.90 2.26
C THR A 94 -4.29 5.17 0.77
N ASP A 95 -5.08 6.18 0.40
CA ASP A 95 -5.15 6.65 -0.98
C ASP A 95 -3.75 7.08 -1.47
N THR A 96 -2.97 7.76 -0.63
CA THR A 96 -1.56 8.12 -0.92
C THR A 96 -0.67 6.88 -1.15
N GLY A 97 -0.84 5.83 -0.35
CA GLY A 97 -0.13 4.55 -0.55
C GLY A 97 -0.50 3.88 -1.87
N ARG A 98 -1.78 3.91 -2.22
CA ARG A 98 -2.29 3.37 -3.48
C ARG A 98 -1.73 4.15 -4.68
N ASP A 99 -1.80 5.47 -4.64
CA ASP A 99 -1.29 6.34 -5.70
C ASP A 99 0.23 6.20 -5.88
N ALA A 100 0.97 6.05 -4.78
CA ALA A 100 2.40 5.77 -4.80
C ALA A 100 2.71 4.45 -5.54
N LEU A 101 1.96 3.39 -5.25
CA LEU A 101 2.12 2.10 -5.93
C LEU A 101 1.76 2.18 -7.42
N VAL A 102 0.64 2.83 -7.76
CA VAL A 102 0.19 2.99 -9.14
C VAL A 102 1.21 3.79 -9.95
N SER A 103 1.75 4.87 -9.38
CA SER A 103 2.75 5.71 -10.04
C SER A 103 4.03 4.93 -10.34
N GLU A 104 4.50 4.13 -9.39
CA GLU A 104 5.68 3.27 -9.59
C GLU A 104 5.43 2.22 -10.68
N VAL A 105 4.27 1.56 -10.67
CA VAL A 105 3.91 0.57 -11.69
C VAL A 105 3.85 1.21 -13.08
N ALA A 106 3.19 2.36 -13.21
CA ALA A 106 3.11 3.09 -14.47
C ALA A 106 4.50 3.45 -15.01
N TRP A 107 5.39 3.96 -14.13
CA TRP A 107 6.76 4.30 -14.49
C TRP A 107 7.57 3.07 -14.96
N LEU A 108 7.41 1.93 -14.28
CA LEU A 108 8.05 0.68 -14.69
C LEU A 108 7.52 0.21 -16.05
N VAL A 109 6.19 0.20 -16.23
CA VAL A 109 5.52 -0.22 -17.47
C VAL A 109 5.99 0.60 -18.66
N GLU A 110 6.02 1.93 -18.56
CA GLU A 110 6.50 2.83 -19.64
C GLU A 110 7.91 2.46 -20.12
N ARG A 111 8.74 1.92 -19.23
CA ARG A 111 10.14 1.54 -19.52
C ARG A 111 10.31 0.07 -19.85
N THR A 112 9.26 -0.73 -19.69
CA THR A 112 9.25 -2.16 -20.03
C THR A 112 8.32 -2.48 -21.20
N ASP A 113 7.55 -1.52 -21.72
CA ASP A 113 6.61 -1.71 -22.82
C ASP A 113 7.30 -2.15 -24.13
N GLY A 114 8.63 -2.04 -24.21
CA GLY A 114 9.46 -2.57 -25.30
C GLY A 114 9.96 -4.01 -25.10
N PHE A 115 9.59 -4.69 -24.01
CA PHE A 115 9.80 -6.14 -23.85
C PHE A 115 8.62 -6.90 -24.48
N GLU A 116 8.32 -6.66 -25.75
CA GLU A 116 7.68 -7.68 -26.56
C GLU A 116 8.67 -8.85 -26.64
N GLU A 117 8.20 -10.05 -26.30
CA GLU A 117 9.00 -11.28 -26.34
C GLU A 117 9.69 -11.40 -27.71
N ALA A 118 10.99 -11.08 -27.74
CA ALA A 118 11.86 -11.56 -28.80
C ALA A 118 12.03 -13.07 -28.59
N ASP A 119 11.13 -13.82 -29.22
CA ASP A 119 11.16 -15.26 -29.55
C ASP A 119 11.84 -16.23 -28.56
N SER A 120 11.08 -17.24 -28.12
CA SER A 120 11.25 -18.65 -28.54
C SER A 120 10.30 -19.61 -27.83
#